data_AF-U1PUG0-F1
#
_entry.id   AF-U1PUG0-F1
#
_cell.length_a   1.000
_cell.length_b   1.000
_cell.length_c   1.000
_cell.angle_alpha   90.00
_cell.angle_beta   90.00
_cell.angle_gamma   90.00
#
_symmetry.space_group_name_H-M   'P 1'
#
loop_
_entity.id
_entity.type
_entity.pdbx_description
1 polymer ?
#
loop_
_entity_poly.entity_id
_entity_poly.type
_entity_poly.pdbx_seq_one_letter_code
_entity_poly.pdbx_strand_id
1 'polypeptide(L)'
;MTSPPHTITTTTTTTDHDHDHDHDVTTPSVSMDAVEQALRSAFDGSPSERRVVARQARDLADAGIIETDRGETLTVATVIDNLSDAPDDLSIAERWNWWLGALETAYGGYHEFQVTTTPDTE
;
A
#
# COMPACT_ATOMS: atom_id res chain seq x y z
N MET A 1 68.25 -11.14 1.67
CA MET A 1 67.13 -11.57 2.52
C MET A 1 65.97 -10.64 2.22
N THR A 2 64.97 -11.19 1.56
CA THR A 2 63.81 -10.52 0.98
C THR A 2 62.73 -10.34 2.04
N SER A 3 62.16 -9.14 2.17
CA SER A 3 60.89 -8.91 2.88
C SER A 3 59.96 -8.08 1.98
N PRO A 4 58.64 -8.32 2.05
CA PRO A 4 57.71 -8.15 0.94
C PRO A 4 57.11 -6.73 0.85
N PRO A 5 56.45 -6.39 -0.27
CA PRO A 5 55.68 -5.15 -0.40
C PRO A 5 54.41 -5.18 0.45
N HIS A 6 54.10 -4.06 1.11
CA HIS A 6 52.83 -3.86 1.79
C HIS A 6 51.70 -3.74 0.75
N THR A 7 50.79 -4.71 0.76
CA THR A 7 49.52 -4.63 0.02
C THR A 7 48.66 -3.54 0.66
N ILE A 8 48.40 -2.47 -0.08
CA ILE A 8 47.31 -1.55 0.23
C ILE A 8 45.99 -2.27 -0.04
N THR A 9 45.37 -2.80 1.01
CA THR A 9 43.97 -3.23 0.91
C THR A 9 43.12 -1.98 0.80
N THR A 10 42.59 -1.73 -0.40
CA THR A 10 41.48 -0.81 -0.60
C THR A 10 40.31 -1.35 0.20
N THR A 11 40.05 -0.80 1.39
CA THR A 11 38.80 -1.03 2.09
C THR A 11 37.74 -0.27 1.33
N THR A 12 37.11 -0.93 0.36
CA THR A 12 35.83 -0.51 -0.17
C THR A 12 34.91 -0.38 1.03
N THR A 13 34.61 0.86 1.42
CA THR A 13 33.47 1.14 2.28
C THR A 13 32.25 0.87 1.41
N THR A 14 31.92 -0.42 1.28
CA THR A 14 30.59 -0.84 0.89
C THR A 14 29.70 -0.24 1.95
N THR A 15 28.90 0.74 1.54
CA THR A 15 27.78 1.23 2.33
C THR A 15 26.91 0.02 2.63
N ASP A 16 27.17 -0.53 3.81
CA ASP A 16 26.25 -1.39 4.53
C ASP A 16 25.05 -0.50 4.84
N HIS A 17 24.15 -0.39 3.87
CA HIS A 17 22.76 -0.15 4.18
C HIS A 17 22.26 -1.51 4.69
N ASP A 18 22.57 -1.81 5.96
CA ASP A 18 21.67 -2.51 6.85
C ASP A 18 20.36 -1.71 6.86
N HIS A 19 19.60 -1.80 5.77
CA HIS A 19 18.17 -1.63 5.83
C HIS A 19 17.65 -2.98 6.31
N ASP A 20 17.85 -3.20 7.61
CA ASP A 20 17.11 -4.16 8.41
C ASP A 20 15.64 -3.72 8.32
N HIS A 21 14.99 -4.08 7.23
CA HIS A 21 13.55 -4.05 7.13
C HIS A 21 13.07 -5.23 7.96
N ASP A 22 13.05 -5.01 9.27
CA ASP A 22 12.35 -5.77 10.30
C ASP A 22 10.83 -5.70 10.05
N HIS A 23 10.39 -6.14 8.87
CA HIS A 23 9.00 -6.44 8.55
C HIS A 23 8.75 -7.94 8.75
N ASP A 24 9.19 -8.47 9.89
CA ASP A 24 8.68 -9.75 10.38
C ASP A 24 8.05 -9.56 11.76
N VAL A 25 6.93 -8.85 11.80
CA VAL A 25 5.83 -9.22 12.71
C VAL A 25 4.48 -8.67 12.23
N THR A 26 3.75 -9.52 11.49
CA THR A 26 2.27 -9.55 11.46
C THR A 26 1.54 -8.34 10.86
N THR A 27 2.03 -7.68 9.81
CA THR A 27 1.07 -6.95 8.94
C THR A 27 0.32 -7.99 8.10
N PRO A 28 -1.00 -8.16 8.28
CA PRO A 28 -1.75 -9.09 7.45
C PRO A 28 -1.63 -8.65 5.99
N SER A 29 -1.26 -9.59 5.12
CA SER A 29 -1.40 -9.42 3.67
C SER A 29 -2.84 -9.00 3.35
N VAL A 30 -3.01 -8.20 2.29
CA VAL A 30 -4.30 -7.63 1.91
C VAL A 30 -5.28 -8.74 1.52
N SER A 31 -6.07 -9.18 2.50
CA SER A 31 -7.14 -10.14 2.36
C SER A 31 -8.47 -9.44 2.61
N MET A 32 -9.52 -9.90 1.94
CA MET A 32 -10.84 -9.27 2.01
C MET A 32 -11.33 -9.17 3.46
N ASP A 33 -11.25 -10.25 4.23
CA ASP A 33 -11.68 -10.26 5.64
C ASP A 33 -10.86 -9.31 6.53
N ALA A 34 -9.53 -9.24 6.33
CA ALA A 34 -8.66 -8.36 7.11
C ALA A 34 -8.95 -6.89 6.82
N VAL A 35 -9.14 -6.53 5.54
CA VAL A 35 -9.50 -5.15 5.15
C VAL A 35 -10.89 -4.78 5.67
N GLU A 36 -11.89 -5.66 5.53
CA GLU A 36 -13.24 -5.39 6.06
C GLU A 36 -13.23 -5.17 7.57
N GLN A 37 -12.48 -5.99 8.31
CA GLN A 37 -12.36 -5.86 9.75
C GLN A 37 -11.68 -4.56 10.16
N ALA A 38 -10.60 -4.18 9.46
CA ALA A 38 -9.89 -2.94 9.70
C ALA A 38 -10.76 -1.71 9.39
N LEU A 39 -11.44 -1.71 8.24
CA LEU A 39 -12.37 -0.64 7.85
C LEU A 39 -13.51 -0.49 8.86
N ARG A 40 -14.07 -1.60 9.35
CA ARG A 40 -15.13 -1.57 10.36
C ARG A 40 -14.65 -0.96 11.68
N SER A 41 -13.37 -1.11 12.00
CA SER A 41 -12.80 -0.56 13.23
C SER A 41 -12.43 0.91 13.10
N ALA A 42 -12.05 1.36 11.91
CA ALA A 42 -11.53 2.71 11.66
C ALA A 42 -12.62 3.70 11.21
N PHE A 43 -13.63 3.25 10.49
CA PHE A 43 -14.60 4.12 9.83
C PHE A 43 -16.04 3.66 10.04
N ASP A 44 -16.94 4.62 10.16
CA ASP A 44 -18.37 4.40 10.00
C ASP A 44 -18.71 4.17 8.52
N GLY A 45 -19.72 3.36 8.26
CA GLY A 45 -20.16 3.06 6.90
C GLY A 45 -20.95 1.77 6.81
N SER A 46 -21.56 1.52 5.65
CA SER A 46 -22.34 0.32 5.44
C SER A 46 -21.45 -0.93 5.28
N PRO A 47 -21.92 -2.13 5.68
CA PRO A 47 -21.24 -3.37 5.37
C PRO A 47 -21.00 -3.58 3.88
N SER A 48 -21.89 -3.07 3.03
CA SER A 48 -21.77 -3.17 1.57
C SER A 48 -20.60 -2.36 1.04
N GLU A 49 -20.43 -1.10 1.48
CA GLU A 49 -19.29 -0.27 1.09
C GLU A 49 -17.96 -0.88 1.53
N ARG A 50 -17.89 -1.39 2.77
CA ARG A 50 -16.68 -2.07 3.26
C ARG A 50 -16.29 -3.26 2.42
N ARG A 51 -17.24 -4.11 2.03
CA ARG A 51 -16.98 -5.26 1.16
C ARG A 51 -16.45 -4.85 -0.20
N VAL A 52 -17.05 -3.82 -0.80
CA VAL A 52 -16.63 -3.32 -2.11
C VAL A 52 -15.20 -2.80 -2.04
N VAL A 53 -14.87 -1.96 -1.05
CA VAL A 53 -13.51 -1.44 -0.88
C VAL A 53 -12.52 -2.55 -0.54
N ALA A 54 -12.89 -3.53 0.29
CA ALA A 54 -12.04 -4.68 0.58
C ALA A 54 -11.74 -5.54 -0.66
N ARG A 55 -12.72 -5.70 -1.55
CA ARG A 55 -12.52 -6.37 -2.84
C ARG A 55 -11.53 -5.61 -3.72
N GLN A 56 -11.73 -4.29 -3.86
CA GLN A 56 -10.84 -3.44 -4.66
C GLN A 56 -9.42 -3.40 -4.08
N ALA A 57 -9.27 -3.36 -2.75
CA ALA A 57 -7.97 -3.40 -2.09
C ALA A 57 -7.22 -4.70 -2.39
N ARG A 58 -7.93 -5.83 -2.35
CA ARG A 58 -7.34 -7.12 -2.75
C ARG A 58 -6.95 -7.13 -4.23
N ASP A 59 -7.81 -6.66 -5.13
CA ASP A 59 -7.49 -6.62 -6.56
C ASP A 59 -6.28 -5.72 -6.84
N LEU A 60 -6.16 -4.59 -6.14
CA LEU A 60 -4.98 -3.72 -6.22
C LEU A 60 -3.71 -4.42 -5.70
N ALA A 61 -3.82 -5.17 -4.60
CA ALA A 61 -2.71 -5.95 -4.08
C ALA A 61 -2.29 -7.08 -5.04
N ASP A 62 -3.26 -7.79 -5.61
CA ASP A 62 -3.05 -8.87 -6.58
C ASP A 62 -2.41 -8.35 -7.88
N ALA A 63 -2.66 -7.09 -8.26
CA ALA A 63 -2.05 -6.45 -9.42
C ALA A 63 -0.56 -6.07 -9.21
N GLY A 64 -0.12 -5.89 -7.96
CA GLY A 64 1.28 -5.56 -7.63
C GLY A 64 1.76 -4.19 -8.12
N ILE A 65 0.86 -3.33 -8.62
CA ILE A 65 1.22 -2.02 -9.21
C ILE A 65 1.80 -1.06 -8.16
N ILE A 66 1.29 -1.10 -6.92
CA ILE A 66 1.81 -0.30 -5.80
C ILE A 66 3.29 -0.63 -5.53
N GLU A 67 3.65 -1.91 -5.52
CA GLU A 67 5.04 -2.34 -5.31
C GLU A 67 5.94 -1.92 -6.46
N THR A 68 5.41 -1.98 -7.69
CA THR A 68 6.13 -1.53 -8.89
C THR A 68 6.42 -0.03 -8.85
N ASP A 69 5.46 0.79 -8.44
CA ASP A 69 5.58 2.24 -8.46
C ASP A 69 6.28 2.82 -7.23
N ARG A 70 6.09 2.21 -6.05
CA ARG A 70 6.55 2.73 -4.76
C ARG A 70 7.67 1.90 -4.12
N GLY A 71 7.95 0.70 -4.63
CA GLY A 71 8.95 -0.19 -4.07
C GLY A 71 8.52 -0.91 -2.78
N GLU A 72 7.25 -0.81 -2.40
CA GLU A 72 6.70 -1.38 -1.16
C GLU A 72 5.42 -2.17 -1.44
N THR A 73 5.29 -3.35 -0.85
CA THR A 73 4.06 -4.15 -0.98
C THR A 73 2.90 -3.47 -0.25
N LEU A 74 1.71 -3.49 -0.87
CA LEU A 74 0.51 -2.95 -0.25
C LEU A 74 0.13 -3.76 1.01
N THR A 75 -0.12 -3.07 2.12
CA THR A 75 -0.58 -3.68 3.38
C THR A 75 -1.93 -3.12 3.83
N VAL A 76 -2.63 -3.84 4.70
CA VAL A 76 -3.88 -3.35 5.31
C VAL A 76 -3.65 -2.05 6.08
N ALA A 77 -2.54 -1.92 6.80
CA ALA A 77 -2.19 -0.69 7.51
C ALA A 77 -2.05 0.49 6.55
N THR A 78 -1.29 0.31 5.45
CA THR A 78 -1.16 1.32 4.40
C THR A 78 -2.51 1.76 3.84
N VAL A 79 -3.44 0.83 3.60
CA VAL A 79 -4.80 1.17 3.15
C VAL A 79 -5.51 2.06 4.19
N ILE A 80 -5.54 1.66 5.46
CA ILE A 80 -6.23 2.44 6.50
C ILE A 80 -5.60 3.81 6.71
N ASP A 81 -4.26 3.90 6.71
CA ASP A 81 -3.54 5.16 6.88
C ASP A 81 -3.89 6.13 5.76
N ASN A 82 -3.82 5.69 4.50
CA ASN A 82 -4.14 6.54 3.36
C ASN A 82 -5.63 6.93 3.30
N LEU A 83 -6.55 6.06 3.75
CA LEU A 83 -7.97 6.41 3.86
C LEU A 83 -8.26 7.40 4.99
N SER A 84 -7.43 7.39 6.04
CA SER A 84 -7.56 8.31 7.18
C SER A 84 -7.13 9.73 6.83
N ASP A 85 -6.24 9.89 5.85
CA ASP A 85 -5.80 11.19 5.33
C ASP A 85 -6.86 11.92 4.49
N ALA A 86 -7.89 11.19 4.03
CA ALA A 86 -8.99 11.76 3.27
C ALA A 86 -9.96 12.57 4.17
N PRO A 87 -10.65 13.59 3.63
CA PRO A 87 -11.61 14.41 4.40
C PRO A 87 -12.66 13.60 5.18
N ASP A 88 -13.00 14.08 6.38
CA ASP A 88 -13.76 13.30 7.34
C ASP A 88 -15.22 13.05 6.96
N ASP A 89 -15.78 13.90 6.12
CA ASP A 89 -17.15 13.87 5.63
C ASP A 89 -17.38 12.86 4.49
N LEU A 90 -16.31 12.22 4.00
CA LEU A 90 -16.37 11.24 2.93
C LEU A 90 -16.72 9.84 3.43
N SER A 91 -17.56 9.14 2.66
CA SER A 91 -17.80 7.70 2.81
C SER A 91 -16.53 6.89 2.55
N ILE A 92 -16.53 5.62 2.98
CA ILE A 92 -15.39 4.70 2.78
C ILE A 92 -15.03 4.55 1.29
N ALA A 93 -16.03 4.50 0.40
CA ALA A 93 -15.81 4.43 -1.04
C ALA A 93 -15.24 5.75 -1.62
N GLU A 94 -15.68 6.90 -1.12
CA GLU A 94 -15.13 8.19 -1.53
C GLU A 94 -13.70 8.41 -1.06
N ARG A 95 -13.37 8.03 0.19
CA ARG A 95 -12.00 8.05 0.71
C ARG A 95 -11.07 7.16 -0.13
N TRP A 96 -11.57 5.99 -0.55
CA TRP A 96 -10.85 5.09 -1.45
C TRP A 96 -10.57 5.73 -2.81
N ASN A 97 -11.59 6.32 -3.43
CA ASN A 97 -11.44 6.99 -4.71
C ASN A 97 -10.56 8.24 -4.62
N TRP A 98 -10.59 8.96 -3.49
CA TRP A 98 -9.70 10.08 -3.21
C TRP A 98 -8.23 9.65 -3.23
N TRP A 99 -7.91 8.56 -2.53
CA TRP A 99 -6.56 8.02 -2.49
C TRP A 99 -6.10 7.51 -3.88
N LEU A 100 -6.94 6.74 -4.58
CA LEU A 100 -6.62 6.30 -5.93
C LEU A 100 -6.50 7.45 -6.93
N GLY A 101 -7.24 8.55 -6.74
CA GLY A 101 -7.08 9.76 -7.54
C GLY A 101 -5.71 10.42 -7.35
N ALA A 102 -5.17 10.39 -6.13
CA ALA A 102 -3.80 10.85 -5.86
C ALA A 102 -2.76 9.94 -6.54
N LEU A 103 -2.95 8.62 -6.48
CA LEU A 103 -2.06 7.65 -7.15
C LEU A 103 -2.14 7.74 -8.68
N GLU A 104 -3.34 7.89 -9.24
CA GLU A 104 -3.55 8.13 -10.67
C GLU A 104 -2.83 9.40 -11.14
N THR A 105 -2.87 10.46 -10.33
CA THR A 105 -2.18 11.73 -10.65
C THR A 105 -0.65 11.57 -10.61
N ALA A 106 -0.13 10.75 -9.72
CA ALA A 106 1.31 10.58 -9.52
C ALA A 106 1.95 9.57 -10.49
N TYR A 107 1.27 8.45 -10.74
CA TYR A 107 1.82 7.29 -11.45
C TYR A 107 0.97 6.83 -12.63
N GLY A 108 -0.36 7.01 -12.54
CA GLY A 108 -1.31 6.51 -13.53
C GLY A 108 -1.59 5.00 -13.41
N GLY A 109 -2.68 4.54 -14.02
CA GLY A 109 -3.05 3.11 -14.02
C GLY A 109 -3.85 2.66 -12.79
N TYR A 110 -4.34 3.59 -11.97
CA TYR A 110 -5.12 3.31 -10.77
C TYR A 110 -6.63 3.44 -11.00
N HIS A 111 -7.05 4.00 -12.13
CA HIS A 111 -8.47 4.21 -12.44
C HIS A 111 -9.32 2.93 -12.40
N GLU A 112 -8.77 1.78 -12.82
CA GLU A 112 -9.51 0.50 -12.84
C GLU A 112 -9.87 -0.03 -11.44
N PHE A 113 -9.15 0.41 -10.41
CA PHE A 113 -9.38 0.00 -9.03
C PHE A 113 -10.38 0.91 -8.29
N GLN A 114 -10.85 1.98 -8.94
CA GLN A 114 -11.84 2.89 -8.34
C GLN A 114 -13.19 2.21 -8.15
N VAL A 115 -13.87 2.58 -7.06
CA VAL A 115 -15.25 2.18 -6.82
C VAL A 115 -16.15 3.09 -7.64
N THR A 116 -16.65 2.60 -8.77
CA THR A 116 -17.69 3.28 -9.52
C THR A 116 -19.05 2.90 -8.95
N THR A 117 -19.78 3.85 -8.37
CA THR A 117 -21.22 3.70 -8.26
C THR A 117 -21.77 3.82 -9.67
N THR A 118 -22.10 2.70 -10.32
CA THR A 118 -23.07 2.80 -11.43
C THR A 118 -24.30 3.44 -10.81
N PRO A 119 -24.75 4.62 -11.27
CA PRO A 119 -26.04 5.12 -10.83
C PRO A 119 -27.04 3.99 -11.12
N ASP A 120 -27.74 3.50 -10.10
CA ASP A 120 -28.91 2.67 -10.30
C ASP A 120 -29.80 3.45 -11.26
N THR A 121 -29.82 2.99 -12.51
CA THR A 121 -30.60 3.64 -13.55
C THR A 121 -32.02 3.18 -13.30
N GLU A 122 -32.74 3.87 -12.39
CA GLU A 122 -34.19 3.76 -12.25
C GLU A 122 -34.91 4.22 -13.53
#